data_AF-A0AAC9NTD8-F1
#
_entry.id   AF-A0AAC9NTD8-F1
#
_cell.length_a   1.000
_cell.length_b   1.000
_cell.length_c   1.000
_cell.angle_alpha   90.00
_cell.angle_beta   90.00
_cell.angle_gamma   90.00
#
_symmetry.space_group_name_H-M   'P 1'
#
loop_
_entity.id
_entity.type
_entity.pdbx_description
1 polymer ?
#
loop_
_entity_poly.entity_id
_entity_poly.type
_entity_poly.pdbx_seq_one_letter_code
_entity_poly.pdbx_strand_id
1 'polypeptide(L)'
;MPFNKIKKDQTIFAVTDQNVLMPLVVSNVENDVEGLEGWLEVTTKMSDEEVSRHQSSHHQAYFRKLLIEPDGTSSRAGVFDSKEAAIEYAEMSIDSELRHLQSRMEALRAKRAKLRNV
;
A
#
# COMPACT_ATOMS: atom_id res chain seq x y z
N MET A 1 -1.44 9.82 4.68
CA MET A 1 -2.32 10.71 5.44
C MET A 1 -2.71 10.01 6.72
N PRO A 2 -2.82 10.72 7.86
CA PRO A 2 -3.23 10.10 9.13
C PRO A 2 -4.73 9.78 9.13
N PHE A 3 -5.09 8.65 9.70
CA PHE A 3 -6.46 8.27 10.02
C PHE A 3 -7.02 9.19 11.12
N ASN A 4 -8.06 9.95 10.79
CA ASN A 4 -8.74 10.82 11.77
C ASN A 4 -9.50 10.01 12.84
N LYS A 5 -10.04 8.83 12.48
CA LYS A 5 -10.66 7.85 13.38
C LYS A 5 -10.93 6.55 12.62
N ILE A 6 -10.32 5.43 13.03
CA ILE A 6 -10.67 4.10 12.49
C ILE A 6 -11.82 3.48 13.29
N LYS A 7 -12.78 2.89 12.57
CA LYS A 7 -13.92 2.18 13.17
C LYS A 7 -14.15 0.84 12.50
N LYS A 8 -14.81 -0.07 13.22
CA LYS A 8 -15.34 -1.30 12.64
C LYS A 8 -16.30 -0.99 11.49
N ASP A 9 -16.28 -1.85 10.48
CA ASP A 9 -17.03 -1.80 9.22
C ASP A 9 -16.68 -0.61 8.32
N GLN A 10 -15.63 0.15 8.65
CA GLN A 10 -15.07 1.18 7.77
C GLN A 10 -14.30 0.53 6.62
N THR A 11 -14.46 1.08 5.42
CA THR A 11 -13.58 0.75 4.29
C THR A 11 -12.31 1.60 4.36
N ILE A 12 -11.17 0.94 4.27
CA ILE A 12 -9.84 1.54 4.06
C ILE A 12 -9.27 1.01 2.75
N PHE A 13 -8.19 1.62 2.27
CA PHE A 13 -7.59 1.31 0.98
C PHE A 13 -6.12 0.98 1.16
N ALA A 14 -5.71 -0.21 0.73
CA ALA A 14 -4.32 -0.61 0.70
C ALA A 14 -3.80 -0.61 -0.74
N VAL A 15 -2.56 -0.19 -0.93
CA VAL A 15 -1.83 -0.27 -2.19
C VAL A 15 -0.72 -1.29 -2.00
N THR A 16 -0.71 -2.32 -2.83
CA THR A 16 0.36 -3.34 -2.84
C THR A 16 1.66 -2.75 -3.40
N ASP A 17 2.76 -3.47 -3.21
CA ASP A 17 4.06 -3.20 -3.85
C ASP A 17 4.00 -3.22 -5.39
N GLN A 18 2.99 -3.86 -5.96
CA GLN A 18 2.71 -3.89 -7.41
C GLN A 18 1.76 -2.76 -7.86
N ASN A 19 1.53 -1.75 -7.02
CA ASN A 19 0.62 -0.63 -7.27
C ASN A 19 -0.85 -1.05 -7.51
N VAL A 20 -1.24 -2.23 -7.01
CA VAL A 20 -2.64 -2.69 -7.05
C VAL A 20 -3.40 -2.15 -5.85
N LEU A 21 -4.49 -1.45 -6.11
CA LEU A 21 -5.43 -0.95 -5.10
C LEU A 21 -6.31 -2.10 -4.58
N MET A 22 -6.42 -2.19 -3.25
CA MET A 22 -7.18 -3.20 -2.54
C MET A 22 -8.11 -2.54 -1.52
N PRO A 23 -9.43 -2.55 -1.74
CA PRO A 23 -10.40 -2.14 -0.73
C PRO A 23 -10.46 -3.17 0.40
N LEU A 24 -10.37 -2.69 1.64
CA LEU A 24 -10.37 -3.50 2.84
C LEU A 24 -11.44 -3.01 3.80
N VAL A 25 -12.18 -3.92 4.40
CA VAL A 25 -13.15 -3.62 5.45
C VAL A 25 -12.53 -3.90 6.81
N VAL A 26 -12.57 -2.92 7.70
CA VAL A 26 -12.13 -3.07 9.08
C VAL A 26 -13.11 -3.98 9.82
N SER A 27 -12.63 -5.12 10.27
CA SER A 27 -13.44 -6.12 10.97
C SER A 27 -13.32 -6.07 12.48
N ASN A 28 -12.19 -5.58 12.99
CA ASN A 28 -11.95 -5.37 14.42
C ASN A 28 -10.99 -4.20 14.64
N VAL A 29 -11.14 -3.51 15.77
CA VAL A 29 -10.24 -2.46 16.25
C VAL A 29 -9.98 -2.73 17.73
N GLU A 30 -8.71 -2.91 18.10
CA GLU A 30 -8.24 -3.18 19.45
C GLU A 30 -7.34 -2.03 19.90
N ASN A 31 -7.68 -1.42 21.04
CA ASN A 31 -7.01 -0.23 21.56
C ASN A 31 -5.99 -0.55 22.65
N ASP A 32 -6.01 -1.77 23.19
CA ASP A 32 -5.16 -2.23 24.30
C ASP A 32 -4.03 -3.10 23.76
N VAL A 33 -3.21 -2.56 22.86
CA VAL A 33 -2.08 -3.28 22.27
C VAL A 33 -0.96 -3.41 23.31
N GLU A 34 -0.61 -4.65 23.66
CA GLU A 34 0.40 -4.94 24.68
C GLU A 34 1.74 -4.26 24.38
N GLY A 35 2.19 -3.39 25.29
CA GLY A 35 3.47 -2.69 25.19
C GLY A 35 3.51 -1.50 24.23
N LEU A 36 2.38 -1.10 23.64
CA LEU A 36 2.30 0.01 22.67
C LEU A 36 1.17 0.98 23.05
N GLU A 37 1.45 1.88 24.00
CA GLU A 37 0.48 2.85 24.50
C GLU A 37 -0.02 3.79 23.39
N GLY A 38 -1.35 3.89 23.24
CA GLY A 38 -2.01 4.74 22.25
C GLY A 38 -2.04 4.18 20.83
N TRP A 39 -1.44 3.01 20.59
CA TRP A 39 -1.52 2.33 19.30
C TRP A 39 -2.82 1.56 19.17
N LEU A 40 -3.29 1.40 17.93
CA LEU A 40 -4.47 0.59 17.61
C LEU A 40 -4.07 -0.59 16.74
N GLU A 41 -4.50 -1.80 17.10
CA GLU A 41 -4.47 -2.95 16.18
C GLU A 41 -5.79 -3.00 15.41
N VAL A 42 -5.69 -3.06 14.09
CA VAL A 42 -6.82 -3.08 13.16
C VAL A 42 -6.76 -4.38 12.38
N THR A 43 -7.80 -5.22 12.52
CA THR A 43 -7.95 -6.42 11.72
C THR A 43 -8.84 -6.15 10.53
N THR A 44 -8.38 -6.44 9.32
CA THR A 44 -9.11 -6.18 8.08
C THR A 44 -9.54 -7.46 7.38
N LYS A 45 -10.53 -7.32 6.51
CA LYS A 45 -10.99 -8.32 5.55
C LYS A 45 -11.05 -7.68 4.17
N MET A 46 -10.92 -8.47 3.12
CA MET A 46 -11.11 -7.96 1.76
C MET A 46 -12.61 -7.72 1.52
N SER A 47 -12.97 -6.72 0.72
CA SER A 47 -14.36 -6.56 0.26
C SER A 47 -14.70 -7.70 -0.71
N ASP A 48 -15.84 -8.35 -0.52
CA ASP A 48 -16.25 -9.66 -1.09
C ASP A 48 -16.44 -9.75 -2.63
N GLU A 49 -15.79 -8.91 -3.43
CA GLU A 49 -15.85 -9.01 -4.90
C GLU A 49 -14.64 -9.78 -5.46
N GLU A 50 -14.91 -10.95 -6.05
CA GLU A 50 -14.02 -11.79 -6.87
C GLU A 50 -12.51 -11.62 -6.63
N VAL A 51 -12.07 -11.86 -5.40
CA VAL A 51 -10.68 -11.63 -5.06
C VAL A 51 -9.79 -12.73 -5.63
N SER A 52 -8.77 -12.35 -6.40
CA SER A 52 -7.80 -13.30 -6.92
C SER A 52 -7.04 -13.99 -5.78
N ARG A 53 -6.56 -15.24 -6.01
CA ARG A 53 -5.70 -15.95 -5.04
C ARG A 53 -4.47 -15.14 -4.64
N HIS A 54 -3.93 -14.36 -5.57
CA HIS A 54 -2.78 -13.49 -5.35
C HIS A 54 -3.11 -12.37 -4.37
N GLN A 55 -4.19 -11.62 -4.60
CA GLN A 55 -4.65 -10.56 -3.68
C GLN A 55 -4.98 -11.10 -2.29
N SER A 56 -5.61 -12.28 -2.21
CA SER A 56 -5.88 -12.96 -0.94
C SER A 56 -4.60 -13.29 -0.17
N SER A 57 -3.59 -13.81 -0.86
CA SER A 57 -2.29 -14.13 -0.26
C SER A 57 -1.58 -12.86 0.24
N HIS A 58 -1.58 -11.79 -0.56
CA HIS A 58 -1.02 -10.49 -0.17
C HIS A 58 -1.75 -9.88 1.03
N HIS A 59 -3.08 -9.94 1.05
CA HIS A 59 -3.87 -9.50 2.20
C HIS A 59 -3.48 -10.24 3.47
N GLN A 60 -3.44 -11.57 3.42
CA GLN A 60 -3.07 -12.39 4.58
C GLN A 60 -1.66 -12.09 5.09
N ALA A 61 -0.70 -11.84 4.18
CA ALA A 61 0.69 -11.58 4.54
C ALA A 61 0.91 -10.16 5.10
N TYR A 62 0.23 -9.15 4.55
CA TYR A 62 0.61 -7.75 4.77
C TYR A 62 -0.47 -6.87 5.38
N PHE A 63 -1.74 -7.13 5.09
CA PHE A 63 -2.82 -6.19 5.39
C PHE A 63 -3.88 -6.72 6.35
N ARG A 64 -3.87 -8.02 6.68
CA ARG A 64 -4.82 -8.64 7.61
C ARG A 64 -4.82 -7.99 8.98
N LYS A 65 -3.63 -7.68 9.51
CA LYS A 65 -3.43 -6.95 10.77
C LYS A 65 -2.56 -5.74 10.50
N LEU A 66 -3.06 -4.58 10.92
CA LEU A 66 -2.39 -3.29 10.76
C LEU A 66 -2.26 -2.66 12.14
N LEU A 67 -1.10 -2.10 12.42
CA LEU A 67 -0.93 -1.22 13.55
C LEU A 67 -1.08 0.22 13.09
N ILE A 68 -1.87 0.99 13.84
CA ILE A 68 -2.10 2.42 13.63
C ILE A 68 -1.46 3.15 14.80
N GLU A 69 -0.59 4.09 14.46
CA GLU A 69 0.17 4.89 15.40
C GLU A 69 -0.72 5.96 16.05
N PRO A 70 -0.32 6.51 17.21
CA PRO A 70 -1.10 7.57 17.88
C PRO A 70 -1.32 8.82 17.03
N ASP A 71 -0.44 9.07 16.05
CA ASP A 71 -0.58 10.19 15.09
C ASP A 71 -1.56 9.88 13.94
N GLY A 72 -2.16 8.69 13.94
CA GLY A 72 -3.10 8.21 12.93
C GLY A 72 -2.42 7.58 11.71
N THR A 73 -1.10 7.48 11.63
CA THR A 73 -0.45 6.81 10.50
C THR A 73 -0.48 5.29 10.64
N SER A 74 -0.36 4.57 9.53
CA SER A 74 -0.24 3.11 9.59
C SER A 74 1.24 2.71 9.60
N SER A 75 1.57 1.73 10.43
CA SER A 75 2.84 0.99 10.40
C SER A 75 3.17 0.36 9.04
N ARG A 76 2.16 0.20 8.17
CA ARG A 76 2.34 -0.24 6.79
C ARG A 76 2.20 0.95 5.86
N ALA A 77 3.26 1.22 5.09
CA ALA A 77 3.19 2.12 3.95
C ALA A 77 2.12 1.63 2.97
N GLY A 78 1.47 2.58 2.29
CA GLY A 78 0.45 2.28 1.28
C GLY A 78 -0.95 2.00 1.83
N VAL A 79 -1.24 2.28 3.11
CA VAL A 79 -2.59 2.17 3.67
C VAL A 79 -3.19 3.56 3.91
N PHE A 80 -4.44 3.76 3.46
CA PHE A 80 -5.12 5.06 3.43
C PHE A 80 -6.58 4.96 3.86
N ASP A 81 -7.12 6.06 4.38
CA ASP A 81 -8.53 6.22 4.75
C ASP A 81 -9.43 6.62 3.59
N SER A 82 -8.85 7.16 2.51
CA SER A 82 -9.54 7.59 1.30
C SER A 82 -9.00 6.86 0.07
N LYS A 83 -9.90 6.63 -0.89
CA LYS A 83 -9.57 5.99 -2.16
C LYS A 83 -8.64 6.88 -2.99
N GLU A 84 -8.92 8.17 -2.95
CA GLU A 84 -8.20 9.21 -3.69
C GLU A 84 -6.74 9.27 -3.27
N ALA A 85 -6.45 9.29 -1.97
CA ALA A 85 -5.07 9.29 -1.47
C ALA A 85 -4.32 7.99 -1.83
N ALA A 86 -5.03 6.85 -1.84
CA ALA A 86 -4.44 5.58 -2.27
C ALA A 86 -4.11 5.57 -3.77
N ILE A 87 -4.98 6.15 -4.60
CA ILE A 87 -4.72 6.31 -6.04
C ILE A 87 -3.54 7.23 -6.27
N GLU A 88 -3.51 8.41 -5.64
CA GLU A 88 -2.42 9.37 -5.76
C GLU A 88 -1.07 8.73 -5.37
N TYR A 89 -1.05 7.95 -4.28
CA TYR A 89 0.14 7.21 -3.88
C TYR A 89 0.58 6.18 -4.93
N ALA A 90 -0.35 5.41 -5.49
CA ALA A 90 -0.07 4.43 -6.53
C ALA A 90 0.45 5.09 -7.82
N GLU A 91 -0.15 6.21 -8.24
CA GLU A 91 0.28 6.99 -9.41
C GLU A 91 1.70 7.54 -9.22
N MET A 92 2.01 8.13 -8.06
CA MET A 92 3.35 8.62 -7.74
C MET A 92 4.40 7.50 -7.78
N SER A 93 4.05 6.31 -7.28
CA SER A 93 4.91 5.14 -7.30
C SER A 93 5.16 4.66 -8.73
N ILE A 94 4.10 4.54 -9.55
CA ILE A 94 4.18 4.17 -10.97
C ILE A 94 5.06 5.16 -11.75
N ASP A 95 4.86 6.46 -11.57
CA ASP A 95 5.65 7.50 -12.23
C ASP A 95 7.13 7.43 -11.85
N SER A 96 7.42 7.08 -10.59
CA SER A 96 8.78 6.84 -10.13
C SER A 96 9.43 5.65 -10.85
N GLU A 97 8.70 4.55 -10.96
CA GLU A 97 9.16 3.35 -11.65
C GLU A 97 9.38 3.60 -13.16
N LEU A 98 8.46 4.30 -13.81
CA LEU A 98 8.58 4.70 -15.22
C LEU A 98 9.83 5.55 -15.46
N ARG A 99 10.09 6.54 -14.59
CA ARG A 99 11.32 7.36 -14.68
C ARG A 99 12.58 6.51 -14.53
N HIS A 100 12.59 5.57 -13.59
CA HIS A 100 13.72 4.67 -13.39
C HIS A 100 13.97 3.77 -14.62
N LEU A 101 12.91 3.18 -15.18
CA LEU A 101 12.99 2.34 -16.37
C LEU A 101 13.45 3.13 -17.60
N GLN A 102 12.94 4.35 -17.79
CA GLN A 102 13.36 5.23 -18.86
C GLN A 102 14.85 5.57 -18.77
N SER A 103 15.35 5.90 -17.58
CA SER A 103 16.79 6.15 -17.35
C SER A 103 17.65 4.92 -17.71
N ARG A 104 17.19 3.72 -17.34
CA ARG A 104 17.87 2.46 -17.70
C ARG A 104 17.87 2.23 -19.21
N MET A 105 16.76 2.51 -19.89
CA MET A 105 16.68 2.40 -21.36
C MET A 105 17.65 3.35 -22.04
N GLU A 106 17.75 4.60 -21.60
CA GLU A 106 18.69 5.60 -22.13
C GLU A 106 20.14 5.17 -21.93
N ALA A 107 20.49 4.66 -20.74
CA ALA A 107 21.83 4.13 -20.47
C ALA A 107 22.18 2.95 -21.41
N LEU A 108 21.24 2.06 -21.67
CA LEU A 108 21.43 0.95 -22.62
C LEU A 108 21.56 1.43 -24.07
N ARG A 109 20.76 2.42 -24.49
CA ARG A 109 20.89 3.05 -25.81
C ARG A 109 22.28 3.67 -26.00
N ALA A 110 22.78 4.37 -25.00
CA ALA A 110 24.13 4.94 -25.03
C ALA A 110 25.23 3.86 -25.14
N LYS A 111 25.11 2.76 -24.37
CA LYS A 111 26.03 1.61 -24.48
C LYS A 111 26.00 0.98 -25.87
N ARG A 112 24.82 0.78 -26.46
CA ARG A 112 24.65 0.24 -27.82
C ARG A 112 25.28 1.14 -28.88
N ALA A 113 25.11 2.46 -28.77
CA ALA A 113 25.71 3.42 -29.68
C ALA A 113 27.25 3.37 -29.59
N LYS A 114 27.81 3.29 -28.38
CA LYS A 114 29.26 3.12 -28.17
C LYS A 114 29.80 1.88 -28.87
N LEU A 115 29.10 0.73 -28.79
CA LEU A 115 29.53 -0.51 -29.48
C LEU A 115 29.60 -0.39 -31.01
N ARG A 116 28.86 0.55 -31.62
CA ARG A 116 28.84 0.76 -33.08
C ARG A 116 29.74 1.89 -33.55
N ASN A 117 30.26 2.70 -32.63
CA ASN A 117 31.20 3.79 -32.89
C ASN A 117 32.63 3.42 -32.45
N VAL A 118 32.92 2.11 -32.30
CA VAL A 118 34.27 1.54 -32.26
C VAL A 118 34.62 1.02 -33.64
#